data_AF-A0A6H9LAW5-F1
#
_entry.id   AF-A0A6H9LAW5-F1
#
_cell.length_a   1.000
_cell.length_b   1.000
_cell.length_c   1.000
_cell.angle_alpha   90.00
_cell.angle_beta   90.00
_cell.angle_gamma   90.00
#
_symmetry.space_group_name_H-M   'P 1'
#
loop_
_entity.id
_entity.type
_entity.pdbx_description
1 polymer ?
#
loop_
_entity_poly.entity_id
_entity_poly.type
_entity_poly.pdbx_seq_one_letter_code
_entity_poly.pdbx_strand_id
1 'polypeptide(L)'
;MFNASKVDIEQFMKKPDGLSGSKMTEKMMSSKKYNNTIVAALIVLNILLLSCDTETSLEPAKDDSTRLKAEFSSIQTSIFQNRCATSGCHSSQTKSANLDLSAANAYSNLVGVQALLSTQGFKRVEPGNSESSFLIKVLNGSDPTQMPLNRAPLDAASIAIIAQWIDAGAKNN
;
A
#
# COMPACT_ATOMS: atom_id res chain seq x y z
N MET A 1 43.65 -26.96 -38.43
CA MET A 1 42.83 -27.88 -37.61
C MET A 1 41.45 -27.26 -37.46
N PHE A 2 40.46 -28.02 -37.92
CA PHE A 2 39.00 -27.94 -37.72
C PHE A 2 38.56 -27.36 -36.37
N ASN A 3 37.32 -26.92 -36.14
CA ASN A 3 36.15 -26.43 -36.87
C ASN A 3 35.17 -26.08 -35.73
N ALA A 4 34.36 -25.05 -35.89
CA ALA A 4 33.29 -24.69 -34.96
C ALA A 4 32.34 -25.87 -34.71
N SER A 5 31.99 -26.13 -33.44
CA SER A 5 30.89 -27.03 -33.09
C SER A 5 29.69 -26.23 -32.61
N LYS A 6 28.76 -26.14 -33.56
CA LYS A 6 27.37 -25.78 -33.48
C LYS A 6 26.63 -26.71 -32.51
N VAL A 7 25.83 -26.16 -31.61
CA VAL A 7 24.86 -26.91 -30.79
C VAL A 7 23.55 -26.92 -31.57
N ASP A 8 23.21 -28.07 -32.16
CA ASP A 8 21.94 -28.29 -32.84
C ASP A 8 20.91 -28.89 -31.86
N ILE A 9 19.68 -28.41 -32.06
CA ILE A 9 18.43 -28.64 -31.34
C ILE A 9 17.75 -29.88 -31.92
N GLU A 10 17.38 -30.87 -31.11
CA GLU A 10 16.43 -31.95 -31.44
C GLU A 10 15.75 -32.37 -30.11
N GLN A 11 14.51 -31.97 -29.84
CA GLN A 11 13.27 -32.63 -30.26
C GLN A 11 13.09 -34.04 -29.66
N PHE A 12 12.38 -34.15 -28.53
CA PHE A 12 11.70 -35.40 -28.14
C PHE A 12 10.36 -35.10 -27.45
N MET A 13 9.33 -34.93 -28.27
CA MET A 13 7.95 -35.14 -27.86
C MET A 13 7.69 -36.64 -27.74
N LYS A 14 7.18 -37.09 -26.59
CA LYS A 14 6.62 -38.43 -26.42
C LYS A 14 5.34 -38.35 -25.57
N LYS A 15 4.19 -38.29 -26.25
CA LYS A 15 2.88 -38.63 -25.67
C LYS A 15 2.64 -40.13 -25.88
N PRO A 16 2.13 -40.87 -24.89
CA PRO A 16 1.59 -42.19 -25.11
C PRO A 16 0.10 -42.15 -25.48
N ASP A 17 -0.26 -42.91 -26.50
CA ASP A 17 -1.61 -43.20 -26.95
C ASP A 17 -2.32 -44.24 -26.06
N GLY A 18 -3.60 -43.98 -25.80
CA GLY A 18 -4.75 -44.88 -25.97
C GLY A 18 -4.81 -46.25 -25.27
N LEU A 19 -5.94 -46.51 -24.59
CA LEU A 19 -6.75 -47.76 -24.51
C LEU A 19 -7.80 -47.52 -23.40
N SER A 20 -9.02 -48.06 -23.34
CA SER A 20 -9.83 -48.98 -24.14
C SER A 20 -11.23 -48.92 -23.51
N GLY A 21 -12.30 -48.90 -24.30
CA GLY A 21 -13.66 -49.04 -23.77
C GLY A 21 -14.02 -50.51 -23.54
N SER A 22 -14.81 -50.81 -22.50
CA SER A 22 -15.94 -51.76 -22.58
C SER A 22 -16.75 -51.82 -21.28
N LYS A 23 -18.06 -51.59 -21.47
CA LYS A 23 -19.26 -52.13 -20.80
C LYS A 23 -19.02 -52.95 -19.53
N MET A 24 -19.74 -52.63 -18.45
CA MET A 24 -20.43 -53.65 -17.63
C MET A 24 -21.71 -53.09 -17.00
N THR A 25 -22.67 -54.00 -16.94
CA THR A 25 -24.10 -53.90 -16.72
C THR A 25 -24.52 -53.58 -15.28
N GLU A 26 -25.70 -52.98 -15.18
CA GLU A 26 -26.53 -52.82 -13.99
C GLU A 26 -26.52 -54.03 -13.04
N LYS A 27 -26.40 -53.74 -11.74
CA LYS A 27 -27.09 -54.51 -10.70
C LYS A 27 -27.47 -53.62 -9.51
N MET A 28 -28.69 -53.10 -9.60
CA MET A 28 -29.66 -52.98 -8.50
C MET A 28 -29.10 -52.56 -7.13
N MET A 29 -29.02 -51.24 -6.89
CA MET A 29 -29.15 -50.71 -5.52
C MET A 29 -30.63 -50.70 -5.15
N SER A 30 -30.93 -51.54 -4.17
CA SER A 30 -32.23 -51.70 -3.52
C SER A 30 -32.83 -50.35 -3.10
N SER A 31 -34.07 -50.13 -3.52
CA SER A 31 -34.89 -48.96 -3.25
C SER A 31 -35.27 -48.88 -1.76
N LYS A 32 -34.60 -48.01 -1.00
CA LYS A 32 -35.26 -47.37 0.15
C LYS A 32 -36.07 -46.21 -0.40
N LYS A 33 -37.39 -46.32 -0.28
CA LYS A 33 -38.36 -45.29 -0.67
C LYS A 33 -38.20 -44.08 0.24
N TYR A 34 -37.20 -43.26 -0.06
CA TYR A 34 -37.09 -41.93 0.53
C TYR A 34 -38.08 -41.04 -0.21
N ASN A 35 -39.05 -40.51 0.54
CA ASN A 35 -40.15 -39.71 0.00
C ASN A 35 -39.56 -38.42 -0.60
N ASN A 36 -39.68 -38.26 -1.93
CA ASN A 36 -39.09 -37.17 -2.73
C ASN A 36 -39.43 -35.75 -2.24
N THR A 37 -40.48 -35.57 -1.45
CA THR A 37 -40.82 -34.29 -0.82
C THR A 37 -39.87 -33.91 0.32
N ILE A 38 -39.28 -34.88 1.03
CA ILE A 38 -38.37 -34.63 2.16
C ILE A 38 -36.92 -34.41 1.65
N VAL A 39 -36.53 -35.07 0.56
CA VAL A 39 -35.18 -34.91 -0.04
C VAL A 39 -35.02 -33.55 -0.73
N ALA A 40 -36.08 -33.03 -1.37
CA ALA A 40 -36.03 -31.73 -2.04
C ALA A 40 -35.89 -30.55 -1.05
N ALA A 41 -36.49 -30.62 0.13
CA ALA A 41 -36.49 -29.51 1.11
C ALA A 41 -35.13 -29.31 1.79
N LEU A 42 -34.33 -30.37 1.98
CA LEU A 42 -33.01 -30.28 2.64
C LEU A 42 -31.87 -29.88 1.70
N ILE A 43 -32.05 -30.08 0.38
CA ILE A 43 -31.08 -29.65 -0.64
C ILE A 43 -31.27 -28.16 -0.97
N VAL A 44 -32.49 -27.62 -0.92
CA VAL A 44 -32.74 -26.19 -1.16
C VAL A 44 -32.41 -25.32 0.07
N LEU A 45 -32.45 -25.86 1.29
CA LEU A 45 -32.07 -25.12 2.51
C LEU A 45 -30.54 -25.05 2.75
N ASN A 46 -29.73 -25.87 2.09
CA ASN A 46 -28.25 -25.80 2.15
C ASN A 46 -27.60 -25.14 0.92
N ILE A 47 -28.39 -24.74 -0.09
CA ILE A 47 -27.93 -23.96 -1.25
C ILE A 47 -28.53 -22.54 -1.16
N LEU A 48 -28.50 -21.96 0.04
CA LEU A 48 -28.83 -20.55 0.29
C LEU A 48 -27.82 -19.87 1.25
N LEU A 49 -26.59 -20.37 1.29
CA LEU A 49 -25.46 -19.73 1.97
C LEU A 49 -24.17 -19.74 1.11
N LEU A 50 -24.30 -19.84 -0.22
CA LEU A 50 -23.23 -19.50 -1.17
C LEU A 50 -23.66 -18.34 -2.08
N SER A 51 -24.28 -17.31 -1.51
CA SER A 51 -24.22 -15.98 -2.13
C SER A 51 -22.81 -15.46 -1.89
N CYS A 52 -21.90 -15.80 -2.81
CA CYS A 52 -20.62 -15.14 -2.88
C CYS A 52 -20.91 -13.79 -3.56
N ASP A 53 -21.13 -12.76 -2.76
CA ASP A 53 -21.03 -11.39 -3.26
C ASP A 53 -19.56 -11.21 -3.65
N THR A 54 -19.22 -11.53 -4.90
CA THR A 54 -18.06 -10.93 -5.55
C THR A 54 -18.41 -9.48 -5.80
N GLU A 55 -18.43 -8.70 -4.72
CA GLU A 55 -18.15 -7.28 -4.75
C GLU A 55 -16.87 -7.16 -5.57
N THR A 56 -17.00 -6.65 -6.79
CA THR A 56 -15.86 -6.08 -7.49
C THR A 56 -15.47 -4.86 -6.66
N SER A 57 -14.72 -5.14 -5.59
CA SER A 57 -13.95 -4.15 -4.89
C SER A 57 -13.02 -3.60 -5.95
N LEU A 58 -13.36 -2.42 -6.45
CA LEU A 58 -12.37 -1.48 -6.94
C LEU A 58 -11.32 -1.46 -5.83
N GLU A 59 -10.23 -2.23 -5.99
CA GLU A 59 -9.24 -2.36 -4.92
C GLU A 59 -8.84 -0.93 -4.53
N PRO A 60 -9.15 -0.48 -3.28
CA PRO A 60 -8.66 0.79 -2.84
C PRO A 60 -7.14 0.67 -2.86
N ALA A 61 -6.49 1.61 -3.55
CA ALA A 61 -5.05 1.66 -3.69
C ALA A 61 -4.40 1.32 -2.36
N LYS A 62 -3.70 0.18 -2.32
CA LYS A 62 -2.89 -0.37 -1.23
C LYS A 62 -2.48 0.72 -0.23
N ASP A 63 -3.24 0.80 0.86
CA ASP A 63 -3.16 1.86 1.85
C ASP A 63 -1.88 1.72 2.70
N ASP A 64 -0.85 2.49 2.36
CA ASP A 64 0.39 2.61 3.15
C ASP A 64 0.12 3.24 4.53
N SER A 65 -1.02 3.92 4.72
CA SER A 65 -1.39 4.54 6.00
C SER A 65 -1.72 3.50 7.07
N THR A 66 -2.06 2.24 6.74
CA THR A 66 -2.26 1.18 7.75
C THR A 66 -1.01 0.83 8.56
N ARG A 67 0.19 1.19 8.08
CA ARG A 67 1.46 0.98 8.81
C ARG A 67 2.03 2.26 9.43
N LEU A 68 1.56 3.43 8.98
CA LEU A 68 2.05 4.71 9.46
C LEU A 68 1.53 4.98 10.87
N LYS A 69 2.44 5.31 11.78
CA LYS A 69 2.13 5.67 13.17
C LYS A 69 2.42 7.15 13.42
N ALA A 70 1.72 7.74 14.38
CA ALA A 70 1.96 9.09 14.88
C ALA A 70 3.22 9.17 15.78
N GLU A 71 4.33 8.64 15.27
CA GLU A 71 5.64 8.60 15.90
C GLU A 71 6.65 9.17 14.90
N PHE A 72 7.61 9.97 15.36
CA PHE A 72 8.57 10.62 14.47
C PHE A 72 9.36 9.59 13.65
N SER A 73 9.78 8.47 14.25
CA SER A 73 10.51 7.39 13.59
C SER A 73 9.71 6.72 12.48
N SER A 74 8.40 6.53 12.68
CA SER A 74 7.49 5.98 11.67
C SER A 74 7.29 6.95 10.50
N ILE A 75 7.05 8.24 10.81
CA ILE A 75 6.90 9.29 9.79
C ILE A 75 8.21 9.51 9.04
N GLN A 76 9.34 9.51 9.74
CA GLN A 76 10.66 9.69 9.16
C GLN A 76 10.95 8.61 8.12
N THR A 77 10.73 7.35 8.48
CA THR A 77 11.05 6.20 7.62
C THR A 77 10.06 6.04 6.48
N SER A 78 8.77 6.23 6.73
CA SER A 78 7.72 5.96 5.74
C SER A 78 7.52 7.15 4.78
N ILE A 79 7.58 8.37 5.31
CA ILE A 79 7.28 9.60 4.56
C ILE A 79 8.55 10.41 4.27
N PHE A 80 9.21 10.97 5.29
CA PHE A 80 10.24 11.99 5.04
C PHE A 80 11.42 11.42 4.24
N GLN A 81 11.91 10.24 4.58
CA GLN A 81 13.03 9.61 3.90
C GLN A 81 12.68 9.16 2.48
N ASN A 82 11.51 8.55 2.28
CA ASN A 82 11.15 7.92 1.01
C ASN A 82 10.53 8.88 -0.01
N ARG A 83 9.91 9.97 0.46
CA ARG A 83 9.11 10.86 -0.38
C ARG A 83 9.70 12.27 -0.48
N CYS A 84 10.42 12.73 0.54
CA CYS A 84 10.81 14.14 0.67
C CYS A 84 12.33 14.36 0.62
N ALA A 85 13.11 13.48 1.26
CA ALA A 85 14.56 13.54 1.35
C ALA A 85 15.26 13.00 0.08
N THR A 86 14.68 13.25 -1.09
CA THR A 86 15.22 12.79 -2.37
C THR A 86 16.31 13.73 -2.88
N SER A 87 17.22 13.20 -3.72
CA SER A 87 18.15 14.02 -4.49
C SER A 87 17.39 15.11 -5.24
N GLY A 88 17.75 16.38 -5.04
CA GLY A 88 17.07 17.53 -5.63
C GLY A 88 16.03 18.24 -4.76
N CYS A 89 15.60 17.68 -3.62
CA CYS A 89 14.54 18.27 -2.79
C CYS A 89 15.03 18.66 -1.38
N HIS A 90 14.93 17.76 -0.40
CA HIS A 90 15.26 18.02 1.01
C HIS A 90 16.22 16.98 1.59
N SER A 91 17.32 16.70 0.89
CA SER A 91 18.35 15.76 1.31
C SER A 91 19.55 16.47 1.94
N SER A 92 20.52 15.68 2.44
CA SER A 92 21.78 16.22 2.95
C SER A 92 22.60 16.99 1.91
N GLN A 93 22.44 16.64 0.64
CA GLN A 93 23.11 17.28 -0.50
C GLN A 93 22.30 18.44 -1.06
N THR A 94 20.97 18.32 -1.10
CA THR A 94 20.08 19.37 -1.61
C THR A 94 19.12 19.80 -0.53
N LYS A 95 19.38 20.96 0.07
CA LYS A 95 18.61 21.51 1.18
C LYS A 95 17.65 22.60 0.69
N SER A 96 16.68 22.26 -0.16
CA SER A 96 15.72 23.25 -0.66
C SER A 96 15.02 23.95 0.50
N ALA A 97 14.88 25.28 0.42
CA ALA A 97 14.41 26.13 1.52
C ALA A 97 15.19 25.94 2.85
N ASN A 98 16.48 25.62 2.74
CA ASN A 98 17.39 25.34 3.87
C ASN A 98 16.89 24.21 4.79
N LEU A 99 16.27 23.17 4.22
CA LEU A 99 15.69 22.04 4.94
C LEU A 99 16.33 20.72 4.49
N ASP A 100 16.88 19.98 5.46
CA ASP A 100 17.36 18.61 5.31
C ASP A 100 16.47 17.64 6.10
N LEU A 101 15.78 16.75 5.39
CA LEU A 101 14.89 15.72 5.93
C LEU A 101 15.55 14.32 5.94
N SER A 102 16.86 14.23 5.73
CA SER A 102 17.60 12.99 5.98
C SER A 102 17.50 12.58 7.45
N ALA A 103 17.59 11.28 7.72
CA ALA A 103 17.37 10.71 9.05
C ALA A 103 18.26 11.35 10.14
N ALA A 104 19.47 11.79 9.79
CA ALA A 104 20.39 12.44 10.72
C ALA A 104 19.96 13.85 11.16
N ASN A 105 19.19 14.57 10.32
CA ASN A 105 18.97 16.01 10.47
C ASN A 105 17.48 16.41 10.58
N ALA A 106 16.56 15.55 10.14
CA ALA A 106 15.15 15.90 9.99
C ALA A 106 14.51 16.47 11.27
N TYR A 107 14.65 15.81 12.42
CA TYR A 107 14.01 16.26 13.65
C TYR A 107 14.46 17.67 14.06
N SER A 108 15.78 17.88 14.14
CA SER A 108 16.37 19.17 14.53
C SER A 108 16.13 20.28 13.52
N ASN A 109 15.86 19.93 12.27
CA ASN A 109 15.50 20.89 11.22
C ASN A 109 14.01 21.21 11.19
N LEU A 110 13.15 20.39 11.77
CA LEU A 110 11.69 20.56 11.72
C LEU A 110 11.15 21.20 13.00
N VAL A 111 11.44 20.59 14.14
CA VAL A 111 10.69 20.85 15.37
C VAL A 111 11.18 22.14 16.02
N GLY A 112 10.29 23.12 16.14
CA GLY A 112 10.63 24.41 16.75
C GLY A 112 11.39 25.38 15.83
N VAL A 113 11.66 25.00 14.59
CA VAL A 113 12.47 25.80 13.65
C VAL A 113 11.59 26.71 12.80
N GLN A 114 11.99 27.97 12.63
CA GLN A 114 11.28 28.93 11.77
C GLN A 114 11.19 28.44 10.31
N ALA A 115 10.00 28.50 9.70
CA ALA A 115 9.87 28.23 8.27
C ALA A 115 10.28 29.47 7.46
N LEU A 116 11.34 29.34 6.66
CA LEU A 116 11.92 30.44 5.87
C LEU A 116 10.92 31.04 4.87
N LEU A 117 10.05 30.21 4.29
CA LEU A 117 9.09 30.63 3.27
C LEU A 117 7.71 30.99 3.85
N SER A 118 7.53 30.91 5.17
CA SER A 118 6.24 31.25 5.78
C SER A 118 6.07 32.76 5.83
N THR A 119 5.10 33.29 5.08
CA THR A 119 4.75 34.72 5.11
C THR A 119 4.19 35.17 6.47
N GLN A 120 3.51 34.28 7.17
CA GLN A 120 2.92 34.53 8.50
C GLN A 120 3.87 34.22 9.67
N GLY A 121 5.13 33.85 9.41
CA GLY A 121 6.09 33.55 10.46
C GLY A 121 5.83 32.25 11.24
N PHE A 122 5.22 31.22 10.65
CA PHE A 122 5.05 29.91 11.28
C PHE A 122 6.37 29.14 11.44
N LYS A 123 6.43 28.29 12.46
CA LYS A 123 7.45 27.25 12.55
C LYS A 123 7.17 26.14 11.54
N ARG A 124 8.22 25.46 11.10
CA ARG A 124 8.13 24.25 10.25
C ARG A 124 7.22 23.22 10.93
N VAL A 125 7.49 22.93 12.20
CA VAL A 125 6.62 22.22 13.12
C VAL A 125 6.52 23.01 14.43
N GLU A 126 5.31 23.38 14.80
CA GLU A 126 4.95 23.94 16.12
C GLU A 126 4.42 22.80 17.01
N PRO A 127 5.18 22.33 18.01
CA PRO A 127 4.74 21.25 18.89
C PRO A 127 3.39 21.58 19.57
N GLY A 128 2.45 20.65 19.49
CA GLY A 128 1.12 20.81 20.08
C GLY A 128 0.14 21.64 19.25
N ASN A 129 0.52 22.10 18.06
CA ASN A 129 -0.37 22.88 17.19
C ASN A 129 -0.10 22.62 15.70
N SER A 130 -0.76 21.60 15.15
CA SER A 130 -0.70 21.22 13.74
C SER A 130 -1.27 22.30 12.81
N GLU A 131 -2.31 23.01 13.23
CA GLU A 131 -2.93 24.11 12.46
C GLU A 131 -1.96 25.29 12.22
N SER A 132 -1.07 25.56 13.18
CA SER A 132 -0.04 26.59 13.11
C SER A 132 1.30 26.07 12.57
N SER A 133 1.37 24.80 12.18
CA SER A 133 2.58 24.20 11.62
C SER A 133 2.65 24.37 10.11
N PHE A 134 3.74 24.96 9.63
CA PHE A 134 3.95 25.18 8.21
C PHE A 134 4.00 23.88 7.40
N LEU A 135 4.50 22.79 8.00
CA LEU A 135 4.49 21.46 7.39
C LEU A 135 3.08 21.05 6.91
N ILE A 136 2.04 21.23 7.74
CA ILE A 136 0.67 20.86 7.36
C ILE A 136 0.15 21.74 6.23
N LYS A 137 0.52 23.02 6.22
CA LYS A 137 0.12 23.97 5.17
C LYS A 137 0.69 23.61 3.81
N VAL A 138 1.98 23.26 3.73
CA VAL A 138 2.57 22.82 2.46
C VAL A 138 2.05 21.45 2.02
N LEU A 139 1.74 20.54 2.95
CA LEU A 139 1.16 19.23 2.60
C LEU A 139 -0.27 19.35 2.05
N ASN A 140 -1.06 20.28 2.59
CA ASN A 140 -2.41 20.59 2.12
C ASN A 140 -2.43 21.55 0.91
N GLY A 141 -1.26 22.05 0.48
CA GLY A 141 -1.16 22.99 -0.64
C GLY A 141 -1.69 24.40 -0.36
N SER A 142 -1.83 24.79 0.91
CA SER A 142 -2.43 26.07 1.29
C SER A 142 -1.46 27.24 1.38
N ASP A 143 -0.16 27.01 1.62
CA ASP A 143 0.87 28.07 1.68
C ASP A 143 2.29 27.50 1.59
N PRO A 144 3.20 27.98 0.71
CA PRO A 144 2.98 28.78 -0.51
C PRO A 144 2.80 27.89 -1.75
N THR A 145 3.19 26.61 -1.66
CA THR A 145 3.14 25.63 -2.75
C THR A 145 3.02 24.24 -2.16
N GLN A 146 2.23 23.38 -2.80
CA GLN A 146 2.02 22.01 -2.33
C GLN A 146 3.30 21.16 -2.39
N MET A 147 3.54 20.40 -1.32
CA MET A 147 4.58 19.37 -1.25
C MET A 147 3.95 17.96 -1.15
N PRO A 148 4.54 16.94 -1.82
CA PRO A 148 5.77 17.02 -2.62
C PRO A 148 5.54 17.65 -4.00
N LEU A 149 6.43 18.56 -4.40
CA LEU A 149 6.30 19.31 -5.66
C LEU A 149 6.39 18.38 -6.89
N ASN A 150 5.50 18.58 -7.87
CA ASN A 150 5.43 17.80 -9.12
C ASN A 150 5.35 16.27 -8.92
N ARG A 151 4.82 15.83 -7.78
CA ARG A 151 4.53 14.42 -7.49
C ARG A 151 3.12 14.28 -6.96
N ALA A 152 2.65 13.04 -6.84
CA ALA A 152 1.39 12.75 -6.19
C ALA A 152 1.37 13.36 -4.76
N PRO A 153 0.31 14.08 -4.37
CA PRO A 153 0.13 14.56 -3.01
C PRO A 153 0.16 13.39 -2.01
N LEU A 154 0.44 13.67 -0.74
CA LEU A 154 0.11 12.70 0.31
C LEU A 154 -1.41 12.58 0.42
N ASP A 155 -1.88 11.38 0.73
CA ASP A 155 -3.28 11.15 1.05
C ASP A 155 -3.64 11.81 2.40
N ALA A 156 -4.93 12.05 2.60
CA ALA A 156 -5.43 12.74 3.77
C ALA A 156 -5.18 11.98 5.09
N ALA A 157 -5.14 10.64 5.06
CA ALA A 157 -4.90 9.83 6.26
C ALA A 157 -3.44 9.97 6.72
N SER A 158 -2.49 9.94 5.79
CA SER A 158 -1.08 10.18 6.07
C SER A 158 -0.83 11.58 6.63
N ILE A 159 -1.48 12.61 6.07
CA ILE A 159 -1.40 13.99 6.60
C ILE A 159 -2.00 14.06 8.01
N ALA A 160 -3.12 13.38 8.26
CA ALA A 160 -3.75 13.33 9.58
C ALA A 160 -2.85 12.67 10.64
N ILE A 161 -2.11 11.61 10.29
CA ILE A 161 -1.14 10.98 11.21
C ILE A 161 0.03 11.93 11.53
N ILE A 162 0.52 12.70 10.54
CA ILE A 162 1.54 13.72 10.78
C ILE A 162 1.00 14.81 11.70
N ALA A 163 -0.23 15.29 11.47
CA ALA A 163 -0.89 16.27 12.33
C ALA A 163 -1.03 15.73 13.77
N GLN A 164 -1.46 14.47 13.94
CA GLN A 164 -1.57 13.83 15.24
C GLN A 164 -0.23 13.78 15.99
N TRP A 165 0.87 13.45 15.31
CA TRP A 165 2.21 13.49 15.91
C TRP A 165 2.59 14.90 16.38
N ILE A 166 2.29 15.92 15.58
CA ILE A 166 2.52 17.32 15.94
C ILE A 166 1.70 17.70 17.17
N ASP A 167 0.39 17.41 17.16
CA ASP A 167 -0.54 17.74 18.25
C ASP A 167 -0.20 16.99 19.55
N ALA A 168 0.40 15.81 19.45
CA ALA A 168 0.94 15.06 20.59
C ALA A 168 2.27 15.63 21.13
N GLY A 169 2.70 16.79 20.65
CA GLY A 169 3.91 17.50 21.09
C GLY A 169 5.15 17.23 20.26
N ALA A 170 5.01 16.67 19.05
CA ALA A 170 6.09 16.44 18.09
C ALA A 170 7.33 15.74 18.69
N LYS A 171 7.12 14.68 19.48
CA LYS A 171 8.19 13.97 20.20
C LYS A 171 9.16 13.29 19.23
N ASN A 172 10.42 13.15 19.63
CA ASN A 172 11.40 12.33 18.92
C ASN A 172 11.30 10.87 19.38
N ASN A 173 10.35 10.12 18.82
CA ASN A 173 10.02 8.74 19.20
C ASN A 173 9.87 7.83 17.99
#